data_AF-C0NR67-F1
#
_entry.id   AF-C0NR67-F1
#
_cell.length_a   1.000
_cell.length_b   1.000
_cell.length_c   1.000
_cell.angle_alpha   90.00
_cell.angle_beta   90.00
_cell.angle_gamma   90.00
#
_symmetry.space_group_name_H-M   'P 1'
#
loop_
_entity.id
_entity.type
_entity.pdbx_description
1 polymer ?
#
loop_
_entity_poly.entity_id
_entity_poly.type
_entity_poly.pdbx_seq_one_letter_code
_entity_poly.pdbx_strand_id
1 'polypeptide(L)'
;MSKSRYLLPSSTLQKTLTSKISTLHSEISKTEDLLSKAQNKLNPPNTEGADVNTAVRKDAAAIVQRHIRLLHEYNEIKDIGQGLMGLIAEARGVRHVEVQRDFGIGDGD
;
A
#
# COMPACT_ATOMS: atom_id res chain seq x y z
N MET A 1 -37.47 -44.11 52.35
CA MET A 1 -38.09 -43.96 51.01
C MET A 1 -38.44 -42.49 50.80
N SER A 2 -37.69 -41.71 50.00
CA SER A 2 -38.14 -40.32 49.66
C SER A 2 -37.50 -39.66 48.44
N LYS A 3 -36.40 -40.17 47.88
CA LYS A 3 -35.72 -39.48 46.75
C LYS A 3 -36.25 -39.82 45.35
N SER A 4 -37.08 -40.85 45.18
CA SER A 4 -37.41 -41.35 43.84
C SER A 4 -38.48 -40.55 43.07
N ARG A 5 -39.32 -39.75 43.75
CA ARG A 5 -40.49 -39.11 43.10
C ARG A 5 -40.14 -37.83 42.32
N TYR A 6 -39.04 -37.16 42.65
CA TYR A 6 -38.63 -35.88 42.03
C TYR A 6 -37.75 -36.04 40.76
N LEU A 7 -37.42 -37.26 40.35
CA LEU A 7 -36.53 -37.54 39.21
C LEU A 7 -37.21 -37.45 37.84
N LEU A 8 -38.54 -37.62 37.76
CA LEU A 8 -39.23 -37.61 36.47
C LEU A 8 -39.29 -36.21 35.82
N PRO A 9 -39.69 -35.13 36.54
CA PRO A 9 -39.72 -33.79 35.94
C PRO A 9 -38.32 -33.28 35.60
N SER A 10 -37.31 -33.65 36.38
CA SER A 10 -35.92 -33.32 36.06
C SER A 10 -35.43 -34.08 34.82
N SER A 11 -35.88 -35.31 34.58
CA SER A 11 -35.56 -36.05 33.35
C SER A 11 -36.14 -35.39 32.09
N THR A 12 -37.38 -34.91 32.12
CA THR A 12 -37.97 -34.20 30.96
C THR A 12 -37.29 -32.85 30.73
N LEU A 13 -36.94 -32.13 31.80
CA LEU A 13 -36.17 -30.89 31.74
C LEU A 13 -34.77 -31.14 31.14
N GLN A 14 -34.08 -32.19 31.59
CA GLN A 14 -32.77 -32.59 31.07
C GLN A 14 -32.85 -32.92 29.58
N LYS A 15 -33.83 -33.72 29.14
CA LYS A 15 -34.04 -34.03 27.71
C LYS A 15 -34.29 -32.77 26.88
N THR A 16 -35.11 -31.86 27.40
CA THR A 16 -35.40 -30.57 26.76
C THR A 16 -34.15 -29.68 26.68
N LEU A 17 -33.29 -29.74 27.70
CA LEU A 17 -32.05 -28.99 27.71
C LEU A 17 -31.04 -29.58 26.71
N THR A 18 -30.88 -30.90 26.66
CA THR A 18 -30.00 -31.59 25.71
C THR A 18 -30.42 -31.35 24.25
N SER A 19 -31.73 -31.36 23.96
CA SER A 19 -32.21 -31.04 22.61
C SER A 19 -31.92 -29.58 22.23
N LYS A 20 -32.16 -28.62 23.13
CA LYS A 20 -31.81 -27.21 22.91
C LYS A 20 -30.31 -27.00 22.67
N ILE A 21 -29.46 -27.64 23.47
CA ILE A 21 -28.00 -27.58 23.30
C ILE A 21 -27.61 -28.12 21.92
N SER A 22 -28.22 -29.23 21.49
CA SER A 22 -27.95 -29.80 20.16
C SER A 22 -28.37 -28.86 19.02
N THR A 23 -29.52 -28.20 19.15
CA THR A 23 -29.96 -27.19 18.19
C THR A 23 -29.00 -26.00 18.15
N LEU A 24 -28.59 -25.47 19.30
CA LEU A 24 -27.66 -24.33 19.38
C LEU A 24 -26.30 -24.66 18.77
N HIS A 25 -25.77 -25.86 19.01
CA HIS A 25 -24.52 -26.30 18.38
C HIS A 25 -24.65 -26.39 16.85
N SER A 26 -25.80 -26.83 16.34
CA SER A 26 -26.07 -26.84 14.89
C SER A 26 -26.12 -25.42 14.31
N GLU A 27 -26.72 -24.47 15.03
CA GLU A 27 -26.78 -23.07 14.60
C GLU A 27 -25.40 -22.41 14.61
N ILE A 28 -24.62 -22.61 15.67
CA ILE A 28 -23.24 -22.09 15.77
C ILE A 28 -22.41 -22.61 14.59
N SER A 29 -22.44 -23.91 14.33
CA SER A 29 -21.69 -24.51 13.21
C SER A 29 -22.11 -23.93 11.85
N LYS A 30 -23.41 -23.68 11.62
CA LYS A 30 -23.88 -23.00 10.41
C LYS A 30 -23.36 -21.56 10.31
N THR A 31 -23.34 -20.82 11.40
CA THR A 31 -22.83 -19.44 11.40
C THR A 31 -21.33 -19.38 11.17
N GLU A 32 -20.56 -20.31 11.74
CA GLU A 32 -19.12 -20.44 11.50
C GLU A 32 -18.80 -20.74 10.03
N ASP A 33 -19.57 -21.63 9.40
CA ASP A 33 -19.45 -21.90 7.96
C ASP A 33 -19.75 -20.68 7.10
N LEU A 34 -20.78 -19.91 7.45
CA LEU A 34 -21.11 -18.67 6.73
C LEU A 34 -20.05 -17.59 6.94
N LEU A 35 -19.51 -17.46 8.15
CA LEU A 35 -18.39 -16.56 8.44
C LEU A 35 -17.14 -16.96 7.67
N SER A 36 -16.80 -18.25 7.61
CA SER A 36 -15.68 -18.76 6.83
C SER A 36 -15.86 -18.48 5.32
N LYS A 37 -17.07 -18.70 4.79
CA LYS A 37 -17.41 -18.36 3.39
C LYS A 37 -17.35 -16.85 3.13
N ALA A 38 -17.82 -16.03 4.06
CA ALA A 38 -17.77 -14.57 3.94
C ALA A 38 -16.33 -14.05 4.02
N GLN A 39 -15.51 -14.59 4.92
CA GLN A 39 -14.09 -14.26 5.07
C GLN A 39 -13.34 -14.55 3.77
N ASN A 40 -13.58 -15.70 3.15
CA ASN A 40 -12.99 -16.05 1.84
C ASN A 40 -13.48 -15.17 0.70
N LYS A 41 -14.72 -14.65 0.77
CA LYS A 41 -15.24 -13.68 -0.21
C LYS A 41 -14.64 -12.30 -0.04
N LEU A 42 -14.37 -11.86 1.19
CA LEU A 42 -13.78 -10.55 1.48
C LEU A 42 -12.27 -10.53 1.23
N ASN A 43 -11.58 -11.64 1.51
CA ASN A 43 -10.16 -11.81 1.27
C ASN A 43 -9.96 -12.94 0.25
N PRO A 44 -10.26 -12.72 -1.04
CA PRO A 44 -9.78 -13.64 -2.05
C PRO A 44 -8.24 -13.71 -1.89
N PRO A 45 -7.64 -14.91 -1.72
CA PRO A 45 -6.22 -15.04 -1.41
C PRO A 45 -5.29 -14.53 -2.52
N ASN A 46 -5.84 -14.05 -3.63
CA ASN A 46 -5.17 -13.17 -4.56
C ASN A 46 -6.21 -12.15 -5.05
N THR A 47 -5.74 -10.96 -5.41
CA THR A 47 -6.38 -10.03 -6.33
C THR A 47 -7.23 -8.88 -5.70
N GLU A 48 -6.72 -7.65 -5.94
CA GLU A 48 -7.43 -6.38 -6.25
C GLU A 48 -7.45 -5.22 -5.24
N GLY A 49 -7.51 -5.40 -3.92
CA GLY A 49 -7.54 -4.24 -3.00
C GLY A 49 -6.17 -3.67 -2.64
N ALA A 50 -5.26 -4.57 -2.24
CA ALA A 50 -3.88 -4.22 -1.89
C ALA A 50 -3.03 -4.04 -3.15
N ASP A 51 -3.34 -4.75 -4.24
CA ASP A 51 -2.51 -4.69 -5.45
C ASP A 51 -2.62 -3.34 -6.14
N VAL A 52 -3.81 -2.76 -6.33
CA VAL A 52 -3.91 -1.45 -7.00
C VAL A 52 -3.22 -0.36 -6.19
N ASN A 53 -3.44 -0.29 -4.87
CA ASN A 53 -2.77 0.72 -4.04
C ASN A 53 -1.25 0.49 -3.96
N THR A 54 -0.78 -0.76 -3.88
CA THR A 54 0.66 -1.03 -3.84
C THR A 54 1.32 -0.83 -5.20
N ALA A 55 0.69 -1.23 -6.30
CA ALA A 55 1.12 -0.97 -7.67
C ALA A 55 1.17 0.53 -7.96
N VAL A 56 0.08 1.27 -7.70
CA VAL A 56 0.05 2.74 -7.88
C VAL A 56 1.08 3.43 -7.01
N ARG A 57 1.28 3.00 -5.76
CA ARG A 57 2.35 3.57 -4.90
C ARG A 57 3.75 3.22 -5.39
N LYS A 58 3.97 2.01 -5.90
CA LYS A 58 5.25 1.60 -6.50
C LYS A 58 5.53 2.40 -7.77
N ASP A 59 4.53 2.60 -8.61
CA ASP A 59 4.62 3.42 -9.82
C ASP A 59 4.93 4.88 -9.49
N ALA A 60 4.21 5.45 -8.52
CA ALA A 60 4.48 6.81 -8.05
C ALA A 60 5.91 6.96 -7.48
N ALA A 61 6.36 6.00 -6.67
CA ALA A 61 7.72 6.00 -6.13
C ALA A 61 8.78 5.87 -7.25
N ALA A 62 8.55 5.00 -8.23
CA ALA A 62 9.44 4.82 -9.38
C ALA A 62 9.51 6.09 -10.25
N ILE A 63 8.37 6.76 -10.48
CA ILE A 63 8.30 8.04 -11.20
C ILE A 63 9.12 9.10 -10.46
N VAL A 64 8.90 9.27 -9.14
CA VAL A 64 9.65 10.24 -8.33
C VAL A 64 11.15 9.94 -8.37
N GLN A 65 11.55 8.67 -8.22
CA GLN A 65 12.95 8.28 -8.29
C GLN A 65 13.56 8.57 -9.67
N ARG A 66 12.82 8.35 -10.76
CA ARG A 66 13.24 8.70 -12.11
C ARG A 66 13.42 10.21 -12.26
N HIS A 67 12.51 11.03 -11.73
CA HIS A 67 12.66 12.49 -11.78
C HIS A 67 13.85 12.99 -10.98
N ILE A 68 14.12 12.43 -9.78
CA ILE A 68 15.30 12.75 -8.98
C ILE A 68 16.58 12.44 -9.77
N ARG A 69 16.63 11.27 -10.41
CA ARG A 69 17.77 10.87 -11.25
C ARG A 69 17.98 11.86 -12.39
N LEU A 70 16.93 12.19 -13.15
CA LEU A 70 17.02 13.13 -14.27
C LEU A 70 17.47 14.52 -13.83
N LEU A 71 17.01 14.98 -12.66
CA LEU A 71 17.43 16.27 -12.10
C LEU A 71 18.92 16.29 -11.76
N HIS A 72 19.44 15.20 -11.17
CA HIS A 72 20.88 15.07 -10.92
C HIS A 72 21.69 15.05 -12.22
N GLU A 73 21.27 14.26 -13.21
CA GLU A 73 21.94 14.20 -14.52
C GLU A 73 21.91 15.57 -15.22
N TYR A 74 20.78 16.28 -15.18
CA TYR A 74 20.67 17.64 -15.72
C TYR A 74 21.62 18.62 -15.02
N ASN A 75 21.65 18.62 -13.68
CA ASN A 75 22.51 19.52 -12.92
C ASN A 75 24.00 19.22 -13.18
N GLU A 76 24.39 17.95 -13.26
CA GLU A 76 25.76 17.55 -13.59
C GLU A 76 26.19 18.12 -14.95
N ILE A 77 25.36 17.97 -15.98
CA ILE A 77 25.64 18.53 -17.31
C ILE A 77 25.68 20.06 -17.27
N LYS A 78 24.77 20.70 -16.53
CA LYS A 78 24.74 22.16 -16.36
C LYS A 78 26.03 22.66 -15.73
N ASP A 79 26.51 22.01 -14.67
CA ASP A 79 27.73 22.41 -13.97
C ASP A 79 28.98 22.24 -14.86
N ILE A 80 29.07 21.14 -15.62
CA ILE A 80 30.13 20.94 -16.62
C ILE A 80 30.09 22.05 -17.69
N GLY A 81 28.90 22.37 -18.19
CA GLY A 81 28.70 23.43 -19.18
C GLY A 81 29.13 24.80 -18.64
N GLN A 82 28.74 25.15 -17.41
CA GLN A 82 29.17 26.40 -16.78
C GLN A 82 30.69 26.44 -16.53
N GLY A 83 31.28 25.31 -16.12
CA GLY A 83 32.74 25.18 -15.99
C GLY A 83 33.47 25.43 -17.30
N LEU A 84 33.02 24.81 -18.40
CA LEU A 84 33.61 25.01 -19.72
C LEU A 84 33.45 26.47 -20.20
N MET A 85 32.29 27.07 -19.97
CA MET A 85 32.04 28.47 -20.29
C MET A 85 32.96 29.42 -19.51
N GLY A 86 33.25 29.09 -18.25
CA GLY A 86 34.23 29.82 -17.43
C GLY A 86 35.64 29.76 -18.04
N LEU A 87 36.08 28.57 -18.48
CA LEU A 87 37.38 28.41 -19.16
C LEU A 87 37.45 29.20 -20.47
N ILE A 88 36.36 29.23 -21.25
CA ILE A 88 36.29 30.02 -22.49
C ILE A 88 36.37 31.52 -22.18
N ALA A 89 35.69 31.98 -21.13
CA ALA A 89 35.71 33.37 -20.70
C ALA A 89 37.13 33.80 -20.27
N GLU A 90 37.81 32.97 -19.49
CA GLU A 90 39.19 33.19 -19.07
C GLU A 90 40.13 33.26 -20.27
N ALA A 91 40.04 32.31 -21.21
CA ALA A 91 40.88 32.28 -22.40
C ALA A 91 40.67 33.49 -23.33
N ARG A 92 39.45 34.04 -23.36
CA ARG A 92 39.11 35.24 -24.15
C ARG A 92 39.40 36.56 -23.41
N GLY A 93 39.64 36.51 -22.10
CA GLY A 93 39.78 37.72 -21.27
C GLY A 93 38.48 38.54 -21.17
N VAL A 94 37.33 37.89 -21.29
CA VAL A 94 35.99 38.52 -21.26
C VAL A 94 35.21 38.04 -20.04
N ARG A 95 34.11 38.72 -19.71
CA ARG A 95 33.25 38.27 -18.60
C ARG A 95 32.44 37.04 -19.02
N HIS A 96 32.16 36.17 -18.05
CA HIS A 96 31.31 34.97 -18.25
C HIS A 96 29.96 35.29 -18.92
N VAL A 97 29.32 36.38 -18.51
CA VAL A 97 28.04 36.85 -19.07
C VAL A 97 28.14 37.21 -20.56
N GLU A 98 29.33 37.64 -21.02
CA GLU A 98 29.54 37.96 -22.44
C GLU A 98 29.63 36.68 -23.27
N VAL A 99 30.31 35.66 -22.75
CA VAL A 99 30.33 34.34 -23.40
C VAL A 99 28.93 33.73 -23.38
N GLN A 100 28.19 33.79 -22.27
CA GLN A 100 26.82 33.29 -22.20
C GLN A 100 25.92 33.90 -23.28
N ARG A 101 26.00 35.22 -23.49
CA ARG A 101 25.26 35.92 -24.54
C ARG A 101 25.66 35.46 -25.94
N ASP A 102 26.95 35.20 -26.20
CA ASP A 102 27.42 34.67 -27.49
C ASP A 102 26.83 33.28 -27.78
N PHE A 103 26.57 32.48 -26.75
CA PHE A 103 25.94 31.16 -26.84
C PHE A 103 24.40 31.21 -26.68
N GLY A 104 23.80 32.41 -26.65
CA GLY A 104 22.34 32.59 -26.59
C GLY A 104 21.71 32.32 -25.22
N ILE A 105 22.50 32.30 -24.14
CA ILE A 105 22.04 32.14 -22.76
C ILE A 105 21.69 33.52 -22.19
N GLY A 106 20.43 33.74 -21.84
CA GLY A 106 19.95 34.99 -21.24
C GLY A 106 20.06 35.00 -19.71
N ASP A 107 19.87 36.17 -19.09
CA ASP A 107 19.88 36.33 -17.63
C ASP A 107 18.72 35.58 -16.92
N GLY A 108 17.75 35.05 -17.68
CA GLY A 108 16.55 34.37 -17.19
C GLY A 108 16.56 32.84 -17.31
N ASP A 109 17.64 32.23 -17.83
CA ASP A 109 17.77 30.77 -18.04
C ASP A 109 18.64 30.08 -16.97
#